data_AF-A0A290Z7S6-F1
#
_entry.id   AF-A0A290Z7S6-F1
#
_cell.length_a   1.000
_cell.length_b   1.000
_cell.length_c   1.000
_cell.angle_alpha   90.00
_cell.angle_beta   90.00
_cell.angle_gamma   90.00
#
_symmetry.space_group_name_H-M   'P 1'
#
loop_
_entity.id
_entity.type
_entity.pdbx_description
1 polymer ?
#
loop_
_entity_poly.entity_id
_entity_poly.type
_entity_poly.pdbx_seq_one_letter_code
_entity_poly.pdbx_strand_id
1 'polypeptide(L)'
;MDTAITFTGETREPTGDEKTFAAVLDAQLPGMSYRLRSDPDGSPWLLVVLELGGGGTTATLRLDYDASGLRAGWGPASADQGRAESAGVDVTSLDGLKWDSDGSSPEMVALLAVDWFESPKHNSAA
;
A
#
# COMPACT_ATOMS: atom_id res chain seq x y z
N MET A 1 12.30 -20.08 4.67
CA MET A 1 13.27 -19.23 3.96
C MET A 1 12.74 -17.82 4.14
N ASP A 2 13.47 -16.96 4.85
CA ASP A 2 13.16 -15.53 4.89
C ASP A 2 13.41 -15.00 3.48
N THR A 3 12.35 -14.83 2.70
CA THR A 3 12.47 -14.16 1.41
C THR A 3 12.72 -12.69 1.71
N ALA A 4 13.92 -12.20 1.39
CA ALA A 4 14.22 -10.79 1.55
C ALA A 4 13.25 -9.96 0.70
N ILE A 5 12.53 -9.04 1.34
CA ILE A 5 11.61 -8.13 0.66
C ILE A 5 12.37 -7.29 -0.34
N THR A 6 11.88 -7.25 -1.58
CA THR A 6 12.45 -6.42 -2.64
C THR A 6 11.71 -5.09 -2.68
N PHE A 7 12.42 -4.01 -2.34
CA PHE A 7 11.93 -2.65 -2.52
C PHE A 7 12.33 -2.12 -3.90
N THR A 8 11.38 -1.49 -4.59
CA THR A 8 11.58 -0.87 -5.92
C THR A 8 11.22 0.62 -5.88
N GLY A 9 11.17 1.32 -7.02
CA GLY A 9 10.82 2.75 -7.06
C GLY A 9 12.06 3.64 -6.97
N GLU A 10 12.05 4.61 -6.05
CA GLU A 10 13.15 5.56 -5.88
C GLU A 10 14.43 4.90 -5.35
N THR A 11 15.58 5.38 -5.83
CA THR A 11 16.89 4.96 -5.33
C THR A 11 17.18 5.60 -3.96
N ARG A 12 16.61 5.04 -2.90
CA ARG A 12 16.89 5.39 -1.49
C ARG A 12 16.87 4.15 -0.61
N GLU A 13 17.49 4.24 0.56
CA GLU A 13 17.27 3.23 1.60
C GLU A 13 15.84 3.34 2.14
N PRO A 14 15.13 2.22 2.34
CA PRO A 14 13.87 2.25 3.07
C PRO A 14 14.12 2.65 4.52
N THR A 15 13.19 3.40 5.10
CA THR A 15 13.24 3.78 6.52
C THR A 15 13.06 2.54 7.41
N GLY A 16 13.37 2.67 8.71
CA GLY A 16 13.12 1.60 9.68
C GLY A 16 11.64 1.20 9.74
N ASP A 17 10.76 2.19 9.68
CA ASP A 17 9.31 2.00 9.73
C ASP A 17 8.79 1.31 8.47
N GLU A 18 9.26 1.70 7.28
CA GLU A 18 8.91 1.04 6.01
C GLU A 18 9.38 -0.42 5.96
N LYS A 19 10.60 -0.70 6.45
CA LYS A 19 11.13 -2.07 6.56
C LYS A 19 10.27 -2.93 7.47
N THR A 20 9.92 -2.39 8.64
CA THR A 20 9.13 -3.09 9.66
C THR A 20 7.70 -3.34 9.16
N PHE A 21 7.06 -2.32 8.61
CA PHE A 21 5.73 -2.41 8.03
C PHE A 21 5.67 -3.47 6.93
N ALA A 22 6.58 -3.39 5.95
CA ALA A 22 6.62 -4.35 4.85
C ALA A 22 6.90 -5.77 5.33
N ALA A 23 7.80 -5.96 6.31
CA ALA A 23 8.12 -7.29 6.85
C ALA A 23 6.93 -7.95 7.54
N VAL A 24 6.17 -7.19 8.32
CA VAL A 24 4.96 -7.71 8.96
C VAL A 24 3.89 -8.01 7.90
N LEU A 25 3.70 -7.11 6.93
CA LEU A 25 2.69 -7.31 5.88
C LEU A 25 3.02 -8.50 4.98
N ASP A 26 4.25 -8.64 4.49
CA ASP A 26 4.68 -9.71 3.58
C ASP A 26 4.64 -11.09 4.24
N ALA A 27 4.94 -11.16 5.55
CA ALA A 27 4.85 -12.40 6.31
C ALA A 27 3.42 -12.96 6.40
N GLN A 28 2.41 -12.09 6.35
CA GLN A 28 0.99 -12.48 6.38
C GLN A 28 0.43 -12.64 4.96
N LEU A 29 0.77 -11.72 4.07
CA LEU A 29 0.23 -11.62 2.71
C LEU A 29 1.40 -11.53 1.70
N PRO A 30 2.02 -12.67 1.35
CA PRO A 30 3.12 -12.67 0.40
C PRO A 30 2.63 -12.34 -1.02
N GLY A 31 3.53 -11.79 -1.83
CA GLY A 31 3.26 -11.46 -3.24
C GLY A 31 2.89 -9.99 -3.49
N MET A 32 3.06 -9.14 -2.48
CA MET A 32 2.90 -7.70 -2.59
C MET A 32 4.10 -7.07 -3.29
N SER A 33 3.86 -5.97 -4.02
CA SER A 33 4.93 -5.11 -4.52
C SER A 33 5.11 -3.90 -3.61
N TYR A 34 6.36 -3.66 -3.18
CA TYR A 34 6.74 -2.54 -2.32
C TYR A 34 7.57 -1.52 -3.11
N ARG A 35 7.07 -0.29 -3.27
CA ARG A 35 7.75 0.78 -4.02
C ARG A 35 8.02 1.98 -3.12
N LEU A 36 9.28 2.35 -3.00
CA LEU A 36 9.74 3.53 -2.27
C LEU A 36 9.44 4.78 -3.07
N ARG A 37 8.83 5.75 -2.39
CA ARG A 37 8.43 7.04 -2.95
C ARG A 37 8.76 8.16 -1.97
N SER A 38 8.71 9.37 -2.49
CA SER A 38 8.78 10.60 -1.71
C SER A 38 7.75 11.61 -2.23
N ASP A 39 7.22 12.44 -1.33
CA ASP A 39 6.49 13.64 -1.70
C ASP A 39 7.44 14.72 -2.25
N PRO A 40 6.93 15.79 -2.89
CA PRO A 40 7.77 16.87 -3.42
C PRO A 40 8.65 17.58 -2.37
N ASP A 41 8.29 17.51 -1.09
CA ASP A 41 9.08 18.05 0.02
C ASP A 41 10.16 17.08 0.55
N GLY A 42 10.24 15.87 -0.02
CA GLY A 42 11.17 14.82 0.37
C GLY A 42 10.67 13.88 1.46
N SER A 43 9.43 14.04 1.94
CA SER A 43 8.84 13.14 2.93
C SER A 43 8.67 11.74 2.33
N PRO A 44 9.27 10.68 2.91
CA PRO A 44 9.21 9.34 2.35
C PRO A 44 7.85 8.71 2.58
N TRP A 45 7.43 7.88 1.63
CA TRP A 45 6.28 6.99 1.77
C TRP A 45 6.46 5.72 0.97
N LEU A 46 5.66 4.71 1.33
CA LEU A 46 5.68 3.41 0.73
C LEU A 46 4.37 3.16 -0.02
N LEU A 47 4.50 2.83 -1.30
CA LEU A 47 3.41 2.32 -2.11
C LEU A 47 3.42 0.78 -2.06
N VAL A 48 2.32 0.20 -1.59
CA VAL A 48 2.06 -1.23 -1.61
C VAL A 48 0.99 -1.55 -2.65
N VAL A 49 1.25 -2.56 -3.47
CA VAL A 49 0.39 -2.94 -4.58
C VAL A 49 0.14 -4.44 -4.58
N LEU A 50 -1.14 -4.82 -4.66
CA LEU A 50 -1.59 -6.17 -4.98
C LEU A 50 -2.30 -6.16 -6.33
N GLU A 51 -1.69 -6.81 -7.31
CA GLU A 51 -2.30 -7.01 -8.63
C GLU A 51 -3.22 -8.22 -8.60
N LEU A 52 -4.51 -8.00 -8.87
CA LEU A 52 -5.54 -9.04 -8.96
C LEU A 52 -5.89 -9.23 -10.43
N GLY A 53 -5.47 -10.34 -11.04
CA GLY A 53 -5.54 -10.52 -12.48
C GLY A 53 -5.83 -11.95 -12.96
N GLY A 54 -6.69 -12.02 -13.99
CA GLY A 54 -6.91 -13.12 -14.92
C GLY A 54 -7.82 -12.67 -16.08
N GLY A 55 -7.32 -12.68 -17.33
CA GLY A 55 -8.17 -12.62 -18.53
C GLY A 55 -8.65 -11.26 -19.05
N GLY A 56 -7.90 -10.15 -18.86
CA GLY A 56 -8.05 -8.94 -19.69
C GLY A 56 -8.23 -7.60 -18.97
N THR A 57 -8.52 -7.60 -17.66
CA THR A 57 -8.51 -6.38 -16.83
C THR A 57 -7.90 -6.71 -15.48
N THR A 58 -6.70 -6.19 -15.22
CA THR A 58 -6.03 -6.33 -13.92
C THR A 58 -6.61 -5.27 -12.98
N ALA A 59 -7.39 -5.70 -11.98
CA ALA A 59 -7.79 -4.82 -10.90
C ALA A 59 -6.61 -4.73 -9.92
N THR A 60 -6.37 -3.56 -9.35
CA THR A 60 -5.21 -3.36 -8.47
C THR A 60 -5.67 -2.77 -7.16
N LEU A 61 -5.36 -3.45 -6.06
CA LEU A 61 -5.47 -2.86 -4.73
C LEU A 61 -4.16 -2.12 -4.45
N ARG A 62 -4.29 -0.84 -4.10
CA ARG A 62 -3.19 0.04 -3.74
C ARG A 62 -3.37 0.49 -2.30
N LEU A 63 -2.26 0.57 -1.58
CA LEU A 63 -2.17 1.16 -0.26
C LEU A 63 -0.92 2.05 -0.17
N ASP A 64 -1.10 3.26 0.30
CA ASP A 64 -0.01 4.17 0.65
C ASP A 64 0.18 4.15 2.16
N TYR A 65 1.43 4.00 2.59
CA TYR A 65 1.83 4.03 3.99
C TYR A 65 2.91 5.09 4.23
N ASP A 66 2.74 5.89 5.28
CA ASP A 66 3.76 6.78 5.83
C ASP A 66 3.50 7.10 7.31
N ALA A 67 4.24 8.07 7.85
CA ALA A 67 4.08 8.53 9.23
C ALA A 67 2.71 9.16 9.54
N SER A 68 1.97 9.63 8.53
CA SER A 68 0.64 10.22 8.67
C SER A 68 -0.48 9.18 8.65
N GLY A 69 -0.22 7.95 8.20
CA GLY A 69 -1.13 6.82 8.30
C GLY A 69 -1.28 6.04 6.99
N LEU A 70 -2.52 5.60 6.71
CA LEU A 70 -2.86 4.75 5.58
C LEU A 70 -3.88 5.39 4.65
N ARG A 71 -3.67 5.21 3.35
CA ARG A 71 -4.63 5.54 2.28
C ARG A 71 -4.69 4.38 1.30
N ALA A 72 -5.83 3.71 1.18
CA ALA A 72 -5.95 2.53 0.32
C ALA A 72 -7.27 2.49 -0.43
N GLY A 73 -7.31 1.69 -1.49
CA GLY A 73 -8.50 1.48 -2.31
C GLY A 73 -8.19 0.77 -3.62
N TRP A 74 -9.21 0.67 -4.47
CA TRP A 74 -9.05 0.25 -5.86
C TRP A 74 -8.38 1.35 -6.67
N GLY A 75 -7.33 0.99 -7.42
CA GLY A 75 -6.67 1.87 -8.37
C GLY A 75 -6.53 1.21 -9.75
N PRO A 76 -6.32 2.00 -10.81
CA PRO A 76 -5.96 1.45 -12.10
C PRO A 76 -4.55 0.81 -12.00
N ALA A 77 -4.31 -0.27 -12.74
CA ALA A 77 -3.03 -1.00 -12.73
C ALA A 77 -1.79 -0.15 -13.05
N SER A 78 -1.98 1.05 -13.62
CA SER A 78 -0.93 1.99 -14.03
C SER A 78 -0.79 3.23 -13.15
N ALA A 79 -1.50 3.34 -12.02
CA ALA A 79 -1.44 4.49 -11.12
C ALA A 79 -0.16 4.52 -10.25
N ASP A 80 0.99 4.69 -10.91
CA ASP A 80 2.27 5.01 -10.24
C ASP A 80 2.45 6.51 -9.99
N GLN A 81 1.47 7.36 -10.29
CA GLN A 81 1.59 8.80 -10.15
C GLN A 81 0.94 9.31 -8.87
N GLY A 82 1.76 9.66 -7.87
CA GLY A 82 1.35 10.33 -6.65
C GLY A 82 0.66 9.45 -5.61
N ARG A 83 0.14 10.10 -4.57
CA ARG A 83 -0.65 9.51 -3.48
C ARG A 83 -2.00 8.99 -3.96
N ALA A 84 -2.64 8.11 -3.19
CA ALA A 84 -3.87 7.41 -3.53
C ALA A 84 -4.97 8.38 -4.00
N GLU A 85 -5.31 9.40 -3.21
CA GLU A 85 -6.32 10.40 -3.58
C GLU A 85 -5.94 11.17 -4.87
N SER A 86 -4.67 11.56 -5.01
CA SER A 86 -4.14 12.21 -6.23
C SER A 86 -4.13 11.30 -7.46
N ALA A 87 -4.08 9.98 -7.25
CA ALA A 87 -4.13 8.95 -8.28
C ALA A 87 -5.58 8.53 -8.61
N GLY A 88 -6.58 9.19 -8.03
CA GLY A 88 -8.00 8.91 -8.27
C GLY A 88 -8.54 7.70 -7.50
N VAL A 89 -7.84 7.23 -6.47
CA VAL A 89 -8.31 6.17 -5.58
C VAL A 89 -9.33 6.75 -4.60
N ASP A 90 -10.53 6.16 -4.53
CA ASP A 90 -11.53 6.51 -3.53
C ASP A 90 -11.26 5.79 -2.20
N VAL A 91 -10.56 6.51 -1.32
CA VAL A 91 -10.18 6.06 0.03
C VAL A 91 -11.34 6.12 1.04
N THR A 92 -12.49 6.64 0.64
CA THR A 92 -13.67 6.81 1.51
C THR A 92 -14.81 5.86 1.18
N SER A 93 -14.71 5.15 0.05
CA SER A 93 -15.65 4.09 -0.34
C SER A 93 -15.65 2.92 0.64
N LEU A 94 -16.61 2.00 0.49
CA LEU A 94 -16.70 0.78 1.30
C LEU A 94 -15.42 -0.09 1.23
N ASP A 95 -14.73 -0.04 0.09
CA ASP A 95 -13.48 -0.77 -0.13
C ASP A 95 -12.24 0.10 0.09
N GLY A 96 -12.44 1.40 0.32
CA GLY A 96 -11.38 2.35 0.63
C GLY A 96 -10.90 2.21 2.08
N LEU A 97 -9.71 2.73 2.34
CA LEU A 97 -9.19 2.91 3.69
C LEU A 97 -8.62 4.31 3.82
N LYS A 98 -9.14 5.06 4.80
CA LYS A 98 -8.51 6.28 5.29
C LYS A 98 -8.33 6.14 6.79
N TRP A 99 -7.08 5.99 7.21
CA TRP A 99 -6.71 5.93 8.62
C TRP A 99 -5.61 6.93 8.89
N ASP A 100 -5.82 7.80 9.87
CA ASP A 100 -4.84 8.79 10.31
C ASP A 100 -4.06 8.25 11.49
N SER A 101 -2.74 8.43 11.46
CA SER A 101 -1.85 7.96 12.50
C SER A 101 -2.10 8.67 13.83
N ASP A 102 -2.19 7.87 14.89
CA ASP A 102 -2.26 8.31 16.28
C ASP A 102 -0.93 8.07 17.03
N GLY A 103 0.15 7.82 16.29
CA GLY A 103 1.45 7.41 16.84
C GLY A 103 1.59 5.89 17.06
N SER A 104 0.67 5.09 16.51
CA SER A 104 0.80 3.63 16.46
C SER A 104 2.10 3.17 15.81
N SER A 105 2.61 2.02 16.26
CA SER A 105 3.83 1.44 15.71
C SER A 105 3.62 0.89 14.29
N PRO A 106 4.69 0.79 13.47
CA PRO A 106 4.61 0.24 12.11
C PRO A 106 3.99 -1.16 12.06
N GLU A 107 4.21 -2.00 13.08
CA GLU A 107 3.64 -3.35 13.16
C GLU A 107 2.12 -3.31 13.31
N MET A 108 1.59 -2.44 14.18
CA MET A 108 0.14 -2.30 14.36
C MET A 108 -0.52 -1.79 13.08
N VAL A 109 0.12 -0.81 12.42
CA VAL A 109 -0.38 -0.26 11.16
C VAL A 109 -0.33 -1.32 10.04
N ALA A 110 0.69 -2.19 10.03
CA ALA A 110 0.76 -3.32 9.10
C ALA A 110 -0.36 -4.33 9.32
N LEU A 111 -0.73 -4.63 10.57
CA LEU A 111 -1.86 -5.50 10.86
C LEU A 111 -3.21 -4.90 10.42
N LEU A 112 -3.38 -3.58 10.53
CA LEU A 112 -4.53 -2.89 9.96
C LEU A 112 -4.55 -3.01 8.42
N ALA A 113 -3.39 -2.91 7.78
CA ALA A 113 -3.28 -3.12 6.34
C ALA A 113 -3.63 -4.57 5.95
N VAL A 114 -3.19 -5.57 6.72
CA VAL A 114 -3.56 -6.99 6.53
C VAL A 114 -5.08 -7.15 6.57
N ASP A 115 -5.74 -6.67 7.62
CA ASP A 115 -7.20 -6.75 7.77
C ASP A 115 -7.92 -6.10 6.58
N TRP A 116 -7.42 -4.95 6.11
CA TRP A 116 -7.96 -4.31 4.93
C TRP A 116 -7.75 -5.15 3.66
N PHE A 117 -6.57 -5.70 3.40
CA PHE A 117 -6.33 -6.53 2.21
C PHE A 117 -7.13 -7.83 2.21
N GLU A 118 -7.34 -8.46 3.37
CA GLU A 118 -8.10 -9.71 3.51
C GLU A 118 -9.62 -9.50 3.46
N SER A 119 -10.09 -8.33 3.87
CA SER A 119 -11.52 -8.01 3.84
C SER A 119 -12.08 -8.10 2.42
N PRO A 120 -13.26 -8.74 2.21
CA PRO A 120 -13.87 -8.85 0.88
C PRO A 120 -13.96 -7.49 0.18
N LYS A 121 -13.53 -7.43 -1.08
CA LYS A 121 -13.57 -6.21 -1.89
C LYS A 121 -14.62 -6.32 -2.98
N HIS A 122 -15.48 -5.33 -3.06
CA HIS A 122 -16.49 -5.16 -4.10
C HIS A 122 -15.87 -4.32 -5.22
N ASN A 123 -15.17 -4.99 -6.14
CA ASN A 123 -14.55 -4.32 -7.29
C ASN A 123 -15.54 -3.33 -7.93
N SER A 124 -15.27 -2.05 -7.74
CA SER A 124 -16.14 -0.97 -8.21
C SER A 124 -15.84 -0.58 -9.66
N ALA A 125 -14.91 -1.29 -10.32
CA ALA A 125 -14.68 -1.18 -11.76
C ALA A 125 -15.74 -1.99 -12.53
N ALA A 126 -16.98 -1.49 -12.54
CA ALA A 126 -18.03 -1.90 -13.46
C ALA A 126 -18.67 -0.66 -14.09
#